data_AF-A0A412L0Y6-F1
#
_entry.id   AF-A0A412L0Y6-F1
#
_cell.length_a   1.000
_cell.length_b   1.000
_cell.length_c   1.000
_cell.angle_alpha   90.00
_cell.angle_beta   90.00
_cell.angle_gamma   90.00
#
_symmetry.space_group_name_H-M   'P 1'
#
loop_
_entity.id
_entity.type
_entity.pdbx_description
1 polymer ?
#
loop_
_entity_poly.entity_id
_entity_poly.type
_entity_poly.pdbx_seq_one_letter_code
_entity_poly.pdbx_strand_id
1 'polypeptide(L)'
;MIFKPHPLSTSQLPAPELEEDRKSCRKVGPCGIGKKAIYLNSFYVDRCYYIPFTAVRRVFKRVAMSKGGFSGKGMFASIPYLVVEYDDGQQKQCNFKYENQVDDLLKLLSAEQPQIRLLSETAEAKLEKQKAEKERELRSRPEITTQSQKEVAKLQRAIDYLDQKPQLSENLSRAAGRRRTYQCTSPSYRWVAMAITMLGFVAVAAGIYSFIVHNDFAVYFLLFGIAAVFTFAGFSVLPTARNNRKAIMSQDEQARKQMEDYVKGYPDFPVPARYAHPTVLKRMQRVIEQGRAEEKGQALEIVKEDLKALNSDVKVSQEEYDEVVAIKPMFLNAMYQ
;
A
#
# COMPACT_ATOMS: atom_id res chain seq x y z
N MET A 1 4.85 -19.78 33.23
CA MET A 1 3.93 -18.79 33.82
C MET A 1 3.17 -19.46 34.94
N ILE A 2 3.14 -18.81 36.11
CA ILE A 2 2.60 -19.38 37.35
C ILE A 2 1.06 -19.50 37.34
N PHE A 3 0.37 -18.77 36.45
CA PHE A 3 -1.10 -18.73 36.44
C PHE A 3 -1.73 -19.63 35.36
N LYS A 4 -2.80 -20.34 35.74
CA LYS A 4 -3.71 -21.05 34.82
C LYS A 4 -4.48 -20.00 34.00
N PRO A 5 -4.60 -20.14 32.67
CA PRO A 5 -5.31 -19.16 31.86
C PRO A 5 -6.80 -19.19 32.22
N HIS A 6 -7.43 -18.02 32.24
CA HIS A 6 -8.84 -17.87 32.56
C HIS A 6 -9.70 -17.98 31.29
N PRO A 7 -10.79 -18.77 31.29
CA PRO A 7 -11.69 -18.84 30.14
C PRO A 7 -12.41 -17.51 29.95
N LEU A 8 -12.50 -17.01 28.71
CA LEU A 8 -13.34 -15.85 28.40
C LEU A 8 -14.73 -16.23 27.90
N SER A 9 -14.85 -17.39 27.27
CA SER A 9 -16.13 -17.91 26.75
C SER A 9 -16.91 -18.65 27.82
N THR A 10 -18.22 -18.78 27.57
CA THR A 10 -19.12 -19.67 28.31
C THR A 10 -18.68 -21.14 28.21
N SER A 11 -18.19 -21.56 27.03
CA SER A 11 -17.59 -22.88 26.83
C SER A 11 -16.18 -22.96 27.41
N GLN A 12 -15.83 -24.10 28.02
CA GLN A 12 -14.54 -24.31 28.66
C GLN A 12 -13.97 -25.69 28.33
N LEU A 13 -12.64 -25.78 28.24
CA LEU A 13 -11.96 -27.07 28.17
C LEU A 13 -11.87 -27.70 29.58
N PRO A 14 -12.03 -29.03 29.70
CA PRO A 14 -11.71 -29.75 30.93
C PRO A 14 -10.27 -29.45 31.37
N ALA A 15 -10.04 -29.41 32.69
CA ALA A 15 -8.73 -29.09 33.26
C ALA A 15 -7.53 -29.88 32.67
N PRO A 16 -7.58 -31.22 32.51
CA PRO A 16 -6.45 -31.96 31.94
C PRO A 16 -6.20 -31.61 30.48
N GLU A 17 -7.27 -31.42 29.69
CA GLU A 17 -7.16 -31.05 28.27
C GLU A 17 -6.58 -29.64 28.11
N LEU A 18 -6.97 -28.70 28.97
CA LEU A 18 -6.43 -27.34 28.96
C LEU A 18 -4.92 -27.33 29.24
N GLU A 19 -4.45 -28.17 30.16
CA GLU A 19 -3.02 -28.27 30.47
C GLU A 19 -2.21 -28.83 29.30
N GLU A 20 -2.71 -29.88 28.65
CA GLU A 20 -2.07 -30.47 27.47
C GLU A 20 -2.07 -29.48 26.30
N ASP A 21 -3.23 -28.87 26.01
CA ASP A 21 -3.38 -27.92 24.92
C ASP A 21 -2.45 -26.72 25.11
N ARG A 22 -2.35 -26.20 26.34
CA ARG A 22 -1.44 -25.10 26.69
C ARG A 22 0.02 -25.48 26.54
N LYS A 23 0.41 -26.73 26.85
CA LYS A 23 1.79 -27.22 26.66
C LYS A 23 2.14 -27.29 25.16
N SER A 24 1.18 -27.69 24.33
CA SER A 24 1.35 -27.75 22.87
C SER A 24 1.18 -26.39 22.16
N CYS A 25 0.79 -25.34 22.89
CA CYS A 25 0.50 -24.03 22.33
C CYS A 25 1.75 -23.37 21.71
N ARG A 26 1.63 -23.02 20.43
CA ARG A 26 2.62 -22.23 19.69
C ARG A 26 2.43 -20.75 20.01
N LYS A 27 3.42 -20.14 20.66
CA LYS A 27 3.40 -18.72 21.03
C LYS A 27 3.74 -17.83 19.83
N VAL A 28 2.94 -16.80 19.58
CA VAL A 28 3.22 -15.75 18.60
C VAL A 28 2.90 -14.40 19.23
N GLY A 29 3.93 -13.57 19.43
CA GLY A 29 3.79 -12.34 20.20
C GLY A 29 3.24 -12.60 21.61
N PRO A 30 2.29 -11.80 22.12
CA PRO A 30 1.70 -11.99 23.45
C PRO A 30 0.60 -13.07 23.48
N CYS A 31 0.20 -13.60 22.32
CA CYS A 31 -0.83 -14.63 22.19
C CYS A 31 -0.22 -15.99 21.84
N GLY A 32 -1.07 -17.00 21.70
CA GLY A 32 -0.67 -18.29 21.17
C GLY A 32 -1.85 -19.13 20.72
N ILE A 33 -1.56 -20.16 19.95
CA ILE A 33 -2.55 -21.08 19.38
C ILE A 33 -2.22 -22.49 19.85
N GLY A 34 -3.17 -23.12 20.55
CA GLY A 34 -3.17 -24.55 20.83
C GLY A 34 -3.88 -25.33 19.73
N LYS A 35 -4.11 -26.62 19.98
CA LYS A 35 -4.90 -27.50 19.11
C LYS A 35 -6.41 -27.31 19.33
N LYS A 36 -6.82 -26.93 20.54
CA LYS A 36 -8.22 -26.81 20.97
C LYS A 36 -8.64 -25.39 21.34
N ALA A 37 -7.70 -24.51 21.69
CA ALA A 37 -8.00 -23.14 22.10
C ALA A 37 -7.00 -22.12 21.55
N ILE A 38 -7.47 -20.87 21.44
CA ILE A 38 -6.62 -19.70 21.28
C ILE A 38 -6.34 -19.09 22.66
N TYR A 39 -5.08 -18.72 22.90
CA TYR A 39 -4.60 -18.12 24.14
C TYR A 39 -4.30 -16.64 23.92
N LEU A 40 -4.88 -15.80 24.78
CA LEU A 40 -4.92 -14.36 24.62
C LEU A 40 -4.27 -13.65 25.81
N ASN A 41 -3.75 -12.45 25.59
CA ASN A 41 -3.12 -11.67 26.63
C ASN A 41 -4.08 -10.72 27.37
N SER A 42 -3.65 -10.31 28.56
CA SER A 42 -4.02 -9.03 29.15
C SER A 42 -3.02 -7.96 28.73
N PHE A 43 -3.19 -6.73 29.22
CA PHE A 43 -2.23 -5.67 28.96
C PHE A 43 -0.81 -5.98 29.48
N TYR A 44 -0.69 -6.78 30.54
CA TYR A 44 0.58 -7.06 31.23
C TYR A 44 1.04 -8.51 31.15
N VAL A 45 0.13 -9.44 30.84
CA VAL A 45 0.41 -10.89 30.95
C VAL A 45 0.01 -11.58 29.66
N ASP A 46 1.01 -12.14 28.97
CA ASP A 46 0.83 -13.01 27.81
C ASP A 46 -0.02 -14.25 28.15
N ARG A 47 -0.86 -14.69 27.22
CA ARG A 47 -1.59 -15.99 27.30
C ARG A 47 -2.25 -16.26 28.67
N CYS A 48 -2.78 -15.23 29.33
CA CYS A 48 -3.48 -15.34 30.60
C CYS A 48 -4.98 -15.64 30.43
N TYR A 49 -5.50 -15.53 29.21
CA TYR A 49 -6.86 -15.89 28.85
C TYR A 49 -6.86 -17.01 27.81
N TYR A 50 -7.95 -17.75 27.70
CA TYR A 50 -8.18 -18.68 26.59
C TYR A 50 -9.63 -18.68 26.13
N ILE A 51 -9.83 -19.08 24.87
CA ILE A 51 -11.14 -19.33 24.27
C ILE A 51 -11.03 -20.64 23.47
N PRO A 52 -11.84 -21.67 23.76
CA PRO A 52 -11.90 -22.88 22.94
C PRO A 52 -12.37 -22.55 21.52
N PHE A 53 -11.82 -23.21 20.50
CA PHE A 53 -12.18 -22.94 19.10
C PHE A 53 -13.65 -23.18 18.80
N THR A 54 -14.32 -24.05 19.55
CA THR A 54 -15.77 -24.27 19.45
C THR A 54 -16.61 -23.03 19.77
N ALA A 55 -16.05 -22.09 20.54
CA ALA A 55 -16.68 -20.81 20.88
C ALA A 55 -16.20 -19.66 19.99
N VAL A 56 -15.14 -19.85 19.18
CA VAL A 56 -14.60 -18.80 18.31
C VAL A 56 -15.39 -18.73 17.02
N ARG A 57 -15.91 -17.53 16.71
CA ARG A 57 -16.61 -17.25 15.46
C ARG A 57 -15.66 -16.71 14.39
N ARG A 58 -14.83 -15.72 14.77
CA ARG A 58 -13.89 -15.04 13.87
C ARG A 58 -12.65 -14.59 14.62
N VAL A 59 -11.53 -14.52 13.90
CA VAL A 59 -10.28 -13.96 14.42
C VAL A 59 -9.62 -13.12 13.34
N PHE A 60 -9.56 -11.81 13.49
CA PHE A 60 -9.07 -10.93 12.42
C PHE A 60 -8.10 -9.86 12.92
N LYS A 61 -7.27 -9.37 12.00
CA LYS A 61 -6.38 -8.23 12.22
C LYS A 61 -7.17 -6.94 12.13
N ARG A 62 -6.91 -6.02 13.05
CA ARG A 62 -7.36 -4.62 12.96
C ARG A 62 -6.18 -3.72 13.26
N VAL A 63 -5.97 -2.68 12.46
CA VAL A 63 -4.91 -1.69 12.68
C VAL A 63 -5.57 -0.36 13.00
N ALA A 64 -5.33 0.16 14.20
CA ALA A 64 -5.74 1.53 14.53
C ALA A 64 -4.60 2.49 14.17
N MET A 65 -4.96 3.60 13.55
CA MET A 65 -4.05 4.72 13.30
C MET A 65 -4.25 5.76 14.40
N SER A 66 -3.16 6.37 14.88
CA SER A 66 -3.25 7.53 15.77
C SER A 66 -4.08 8.65 15.12
N LYS A 67 -4.72 9.52 15.92
CA LYS A 67 -5.47 10.70 15.41
C LYS A 67 -4.60 11.57 14.47
N GLY A 68 -3.28 11.62 14.70
CA GLY A 68 -2.34 12.31 13.82
C GLY A 68 -2.12 11.64 12.47
N GLY A 69 -2.27 10.31 12.39
CA GLY A 69 -2.28 9.55 11.14
C GLY A 69 -3.57 9.71 10.33
N PHE A 70 -4.70 9.98 10.99
CA PHE A 70 -5.97 10.25 10.32
C PHE A 70 -6.09 11.71 9.83
N SER A 71 -5.48 12.66 10.55
CA SER A 71 -5.49 14.10 10.21
C SER A 71 -4.30 14.56 9.36
N GLY A 72 -3.31 13.68 9.11
CA GLY A 72 -2.06 14.03 8.43
C GLY A 72 -1.14 14.95 9.24
N LYS A 73 -1.41 15.15 10.54
CA LYS A 73 -0.64 16.02 11.45
C LYS A 73 -0.31 15.26 12.74
N GLY A 74 0.92 14.77 12.86
CA GLY A 74 1.44 14.16 14.10
C GLY A 74 2.24 12.87 13.87
N MET A 75 2.76 12.29 14.95
CA MET A 75 3.56 11.07 14.91
C MET A 75 2.68 9.87 14.51
N PHE A 76 3.07 9.22 13.41
CA PHE A 76 2.43 8.02 12.89
C PHE A 76 2.83 6.82 13.75
N ALA A 77 1.88 6.31 14.52
CA ALA A 77 2.01 5.02 15.18
C ALA A 77 0.78 4.18 14.80
N SER A 78 1.00 3.13 14.01
CA SER A 78 0.00 2.08 13.82
C SER A 78 0.05 1.16 15.03
N ILE A 79 -1.12 0.88 15.61
CA ILE A 79 -1.24 -0.10 16.69
C ILE A 79 -1.98 -1.30 16.09
N PRO A 80 -1.29 -2.44 15.88
CA PRO A 80 -1.93 -3.65 15.38
C PRO A 80 -2.61 -4.40 16.52
N TYR A 81 -3.82 -4.86 16.25
CA TYR A 81 -4.67 -5.63 17.15
C TYR A 81 -5.05 -6.95 16.49
N LEU A 82 -5.07 -8.02 17.28
CA LEU A 82 -5.85 -9.22 17.00
C LEU A 82 -7.21 -9.06 17.66
N VAL A 83 -8.29 -9.27 16.91
CA VAL A 83 -9.66 -9.28 17.45
C VAL A 83 -10.20 -10.69 17.34
N VAL A 84 -10.62 -11.26 18.47
CA VAL A 84 -11.30 -12.56 18.54
C VAL A 84 -12.77 -12.32 18.86
N GLU A 85 -13.65 -12.68 17.93
CA GLU A 85 -15.09 -12.77 18.13
C GLU A 85 -15.43 -14.16 18.63
N TYR A 86 -16.12 -14.24 19.77
CA TYR A 86 -16.49 -15.50 20.41
C TYR A 86 -17.86 -15.41 21.08
N ASP A 87 -18.45 -16.58 21.33
CA ASP A 87 -19.85 -16.72 21.77
C ASP A 87 -20.78 -15.87 20.87
N ASP A 88 -21.92 -15.40 21.40
CA ASP A 88 -22.87 -14.54 20.69
C ASP A 88 -22.46 -13.06 20.72
N GLY A 89 -21.34 -12.74 20.03
CA GLY A 89 -20.95 -11.36 19.71
C GLY A 89 -19.99 -10.69 20.69
N GLN A 90 -19.38 -11.44 21.61
CA GLN A 90 -18.33 -10.90 22.46
C GLN A 90 -17.03 -10.72 21.67
N GLN A 91 -16.22 -9.74 22.07
CA GLN A 91 -14.93 -9.45 21.43
C GLN A 91 -13.81 -9.29 22.44
N LYS A 92 -12.70 -9.99 22.20
CA LYS A 92 -11.43 -9.75 22.89
C LYS A 92 -10.42 -9.15 21.91
N GLN A 93 -9.85 -8.02 22.30
CA GLN A 93 -8.80 -7.34 21.53
C GLN A 93 -7.45 -7.52 22.23
N CYS A 94 -6.44 -7.85 21.43
CA CYS A 94 -5.08 -8.13 21.89
C CYS A 94 -4.10 -7.29 21.09
N ASN A 95 -3.36 -6.41 21.77
CA ASN A 95 -2.40 -5.51 21.13
C ASN A 95 -1.11 -6.27 20.81
N PHE A 96 -0.56 -6.02 19.63
CA PHE A 96 0.75 -6.52 19.23
C PHE A 96 1.73 -5.37 19.10
N LYS A 97 2.99 -5.64 19.41
CA LYS A 97 4.08 -4.68 19.18
C LYS A 97 4.44 -4.59 17.69
N TYR A 98 4.34 -5.70 16.98
CA TYR A 98 4.71 -5.81 15.57
C TYR A 98 3.55 -6.40 14.77
N GLU A 99 3.22 -5.76 13.64
CA GLU A 99 2.08 -6.17 12.81
C GLU A 99 2.27 -7.56 12.20
N ASN A 100 3.50 -7.89 11.78
CA ASN A 100 3.84 -9.19 11.21
C ASN A 100 3.53 -10.36 12.16
N GLN A 101 3.60 -10.16 13.48
CA GLN A 101 3.23 -11.19 14.45
C GLN A 101 1.72 -11.48 14.45
N VAL A 102 0.88 -10.50 14.12
CA VAL A 102 -0.55 -10.73 13.91
C VAL A 102 -0.74 -11.57 12.65
N ASP A 103 -0.03 -11.23 11.58
CA ASP A 103 -0.09 -11.97 10.31
C ASP A 103 0.40 -13.42 10.45
N ASP A 104 1.51 -13.64 11.17
CA ASP A 104 2.04 -14.96 11.49
C ASP A 104 1.04 -15.80 12.30
N LEU A 105 0.37 -15.17 13.27
CA LEU A 105 -0.66 -15.83 14.08
C LEU A 105 -1.87 -16.21 13.23
N LEU A 106 -2.35 -15.31 12.38
CA LEU A 106 -3.47 -15.59 11.48
C LEU A 106 -3.12 -16.68 10.45
N LYS A 107 -1.90 -16.68 9.93
CA LYS A 107 -1.39 -17.72 9.02
C LYS A 107 -1.29 -19.08 9.72
N LEU A 108 -0.88 -19.08 10.98
CA LEU A 108 -0.88 -20.30 11.78
C LEU A 108 -2.31 -20.80 12.02
N LEU A 109 -3.22 -19.88 12.37
CA LEU A 109 -4.62 -20.21 12.62
C LEU A 109 -5.31 -20.76 11.39
N SER A 110 -5.04 -20.22 10.19
CA SER A 110 -5.61 -20.73 8.94
C SER A 110 -5.18 -22.16 8.64
N ALA A 111 -3.96 -22.54 9.02
CA ALA A 111 -3.44 -23.89 8.81
C ALA A 111 -4.02 -24.90 9.81
N GLU A 112 -4.14 -24.51 11.08
CA GLU A 112 -4.59 -25.40 12.15
C GLU A 112 -6.13 -25.47 12.27
N GLN A 113 -6.84 -24.37 11.94
CA GLN A 113 -8.29 -24.21 12.09
C GLN A 113 -8.89 -23.47 10.88
N PRO A 114 -8.89 -24.09 9.68
CA PRO A 114 -9.31 -23.45 8.43
C PRO A 114 -10.79 -23.00 8.42
N GLN A 115 -11.62 -23.55 9.32
CA GLN A 115 -13.03 -23.18 9.46
C GLN A 115 -13.25 -21.83 10.15
N ILE A 116 -12.24 -21.29 10.86
CA ILE A 116 -12.35 -19.98 11.53
C ILE A 116 -12.15 -18.87 10.51
N ARG A 117 -13.11 -17.94 10.44
CA ARG A 117 -13.03 -16.79 9.53
C ARG A 117 -11.99 -15.79 10.01
N LEU A 118 -11.12 -15.36 9.09
CA LEU A 118 -9.97 -14.50 9.41
C LEU A 118 -10.14 -13.02 9.02
N LEU A 119 -11.31 -12.68 8.49
CA LEU A 119 -11.70 -11.33 8.13
C LEU A 119 -12.85 -10.87 9.03
N SER A 120 -12.92 -9.56 9.28
CA SER A 120 -14.10 -8.99 9.93
C SER A 120 -15.32 -9.12 9.02
N GLU A 121 -16.53 -9.14 9.60
CA GLU A 121 -17.76 -9.17 8.82
C GLU A 121 -17.86 -8.01 7.82
N THR A 122 -17.39 -6.83 8.22
CA THR A 122 -17.31 -5.65 7.35
C THR A 122 -16.33 -5.82 6.20
N ALA A 123 -15.20 -6.51 6.41
CA ALA A 123 -14.22 -6.79 5.38
C ALA A 123 -14.74 -7.87 4.41
N GLU A 124 -15.39 -8.92 4.91
CA GLU A 124 -16.08 -9.92 4.10
C GLU A 124 -17.16 -9.27 3.24
N ALA A 125 -18.06 -8.48 3.84
CA ALA A 125 -19.13 -7.79 3.12
C ALA A 125 -18.60 -6.82 2.06
N LYS A 126 -17.50 -6.10 2.35
CA LYS A 126 -16.85 -5.23 1.35
C LYS A 126 -16.28 -6.04 0.19
N LEU A 127 -15.62 -7.17 0.47
CA LEU A 127 -15.07 -8.04 -0.56
C LEU A 127 -16.18 -8.66 -1.42
N GLU A 128 -17.26 -9.13 -0.81
CA GLU A 128 -18.42 -9.68 -1.52
C GLU A 128 -19.12 -8.61 -2.36
N LYS A 129 -19.29 -7.39 -1.83
CA LYS A 129 -19.82 -6.27 -2.62
C LYS A 129 -18.94 -5.95 -3.83
N GLN A 130 -17.62 -5.92 -3.66
CA GLN A 130 -16.67 -5.70 -4.75
C GLN A 130 -16.71 -6.81 -5.79
N LYS A 131 -16.79 -8.08 -5.36
CA LYS A 131 -16.95 -9.22 -6.28
C LYS A 131 -18.27 -9.13 -7.04
N ALA A 132 -19.38 -8.83 -6.36
CA ALA A 132 -20.69 -8.66 -6.97
C ALA A 132 -20.72 -7.48 -7.94
N GLU A 133 -20.05 -6.36 -7.64
CA GLU A 133 -19.90 -5.24 -8.56
C GLU A 133 -19.09 -5.63 -9.79
N LYS A 134 -17.94 -6.30 -9.62
CA LYS A 134 -17.14 -6.82 -10.76
C LYS A 134 -17.94 -7.83 -11.60
N GLU A 135 -18.70 -8.71 -10.97
CA GLU A 135 -19.53 -9.70 -11.68
C GLU A 135 -20.70 -9.03 -12.41
N ARG A 136 -21.36 -8.04 -11.81
CA ARG A 136 -22.38 -7.23 -12.47
C ARG A 136 -21.79 -6.48 -13.65
N GLU A 137 -20.61 -5.86 -13.48
CA GLU A 137 -19.90 -5.20 -14.57
C GLU A 137 -19.67 -6.20 -15.72
N LEU A 138 -19.12 -7.38 -15.43
CA LEU A 138 -18.87 -8.44 -16.42
C LEU A 138 -20.15 -8.89 -17.13
N ARG A 139 -21.25 -9.11 -16.39
CA ARG A 139 -22.56 -9.50 -16.96
C ARG A 139 -23.21 -8.37 -17.77
N SER A 140 -22.92 -7.12 -17.43
CA SER A 140 -23.44 -5.94 -18.14
C SER A 140 -22.64 -5.58 -19.39
N ARG A 141 -21.50 -6.24 -19.63
CA ARG A 141 -20.70 -5.99 -20.83
C ARG A 141 -21.50 -6.42 -22.06
N PRO A 142 -21.56 -5.57 -23.09
CA PRO A 142 -22.17 -5.97 -24.35
C PRO A 142 -21.36 -7.10 -25.00
N GLU A 143 -22.01 -7.87 -25.87
CA GLU A 143 -21.30 -8.82 -26.72
C GLU A 143 -20.26 -8.07 -27.57
N ILE A 144 -19.00 -8.47 -27.44
CA ILE A 144 -17.89 -7.81 -28.13
C ILE A 144 -17.95 -8.18 -29.61
N THR A 145 -18.02 -7.17 -30.48
CA THR A 145 -18.00 -7.37 -31.94
C THR A 145 -16.71 -8.05 -32.40
N THR A 146 -16.74 -8.71 -33.55
CA THR A 146 -15.53 -9.35 -34.13
C THR A 146 -14.39 -8.33 -34.34
N GLN A 147 -14.73 -7.08 -34.64
CA GLN A 147 -13.76 -5.98 -34.77
C GLN A 147 -13.13 -5.64 -33.42
N SER A 148 -13.94 -5.44 -32.39
CA SER A 148 -13.47 -5.16 -31.03
C SER A 148 -12.59 -6.29 -30.48
N GLN A 149 -12.91 -7.56 -30.76
CA GLN A 149 -12.05 -8.71 -30.41
C GLN A 149 -10.66 -8.62 -31.08
N LYS A 150 -10.61 -8.25 -32.36
CA LYS A 150 -9.34 -8.05 -33.08
C LYS A 150 -8.53 -6.91 -32.47
N GLU A 151 -9.18 -5.81 -32.08
CA GLU A 151 -8.51 -4.69 -31.43
C GLU A 151 -7.98 -5.05 -30.04
N VAL A 152 -8.76 -5.75 -29.20
CA VAL A 152 -8.29 -6.27 -27.90
C VAL A 152 -7.08 -7.19 -28.07
N ALA A 153 -7.08 -8.07 -29.08
CA ALA A 153 -5.95 -8.94 -29.39
C ALA A 153 -4.71 -8.19 -29.91
N LYS A 154 -4.88 -7.07 -30.64
CA LYS A 154 -3.77 -6.19 -31.02
C LYS A 154 -3.18 -5.48 -29.80
N LEU A 155 -4.02 -4.98 -28.89
CA LEU A 155 -3.58 -4.39 -27.64
C LEU A 155 -2.83 -5.40 -26.76
N GLN A 156 -3.30 -6.66 -26.71
CA GLN A 156 -2.63 -7.72 -25.97
C GLN A 156 -1.23 -8.00 -26.52
N ARG A 157 -1.07 -8.11 -27.85
CA ARG A 157 0.26 -8.28 -28.46
C ARG A 157 1.20 -7.12 -28.19
N ALA A 158 0.69 -5.90 -28.13
CA ALA A 158 1.48 -4.73 -27.76
C ALA A 158 1.87 -4.73 -26.27
N ILE A 159 1.00 -5.24 -25.38
CA ILE A 159 1.34 -5.50 -23.97
C ILE A 159 2.47 -6.54 -23.90
N ASP A 160 2.30 -7.68 -24.56
CA ASP A 160 3.29 -8.77 -24.56
C ASP A 160 4.65 -8.28 -25.09
N TYR A 161 4.64 -7.37 -26.08
CA TYR A 161 5.85 -6.72 -26.59
C TYR A 161 6.51 -5.80 -25.56
N LEU A 162 5.75 -5.00 -24.80
CA LEU A 162 6.30 -4.18 -23.71
C LEU A 162 6.85 -5.05 -22.57
N ASP A 163 6.20 -6.17 -22.27
CA ASP A 163 6.57 -7.09 -21.21
C ASP A 163 7.88 -7.86 -21.51
N GLN A 164 8.39 -7.83 -22.75
CA GLN A 164 9.75 -8.28 -23.07
C GLN A 164 10.84 -7.37 -22.47
N LYS A 165 10.53 -6.08 -22.25
CA LYS A 165 11.43 -5.09 -21.62
C LYS A 165 10.67 -4.21 -20.62
N PRO A 166 10.18 -4.77 -19.50
CA PRO A 166 9.31 -4.07 -18.56
C PRO A 166 9.99 -2.85 -17.92
N GLN A 167 11.31 -2.91 -17.79
CA GLN A 167 12.16 -1.83 -17.28
C GLN A 167 11.99 -0.52 -18.07
N LEU A 168 11.68 -0.58 -19.36
CA LEU A 168 11.45 0.63 -20.17
C LEU A 168 10.16 1.33 -19.77
N SER A 169 9.06 0.58 -19.60
CA SER A 169 7.78 1.14 -19.17
C SER A 169 7.83 1.63 -17.73
N GLU A 170 8.50 0.89 -16.83
CA GLU A 170 8.75 1.34 -15.46
C GLU A 170 9.57 2.63 -15.42
N ASN A 171 10.64 2.72 -16.20
CA ASN A 171 11.47 3.92 -16.26
C ASN A 171 10.71 5.12 -16.84
N LEU A 172 9.89 4.90 -17.87
CA LEU A 172 9.03 5.93 -18.44
C LEU A 172 8.04 6.48 -17.41
N SER A 173 7.32 5.59 -16.72
CA SER A 173 6.39 5.96 -15.64
C SER A 173 7.09 6.70 -14.50
N ARG A 174 8.20 6.16 -14.00
CA ARG A 174 8.98 6.73 -12.89
C ARG A 174 9.56 8.10 -13.25
N ALA A 175 10.11 8.26 -14.45
CA ALA A 175 10.65 9.53 -14.91
C ALA A 175 9.55 10.59 -15.07
N ALA A 176 8.40 10.22 -15.64
CA ALA A 176 7.25 11.11 -15.76
C ALA A 176 6.71 11.54 -14.38
N GLY A 177 6.64 10.61 -13.43
CA GLY A 177 6.30 10.89 -12.03
C GLY A 177 7.24 11.89 -11.38
N ARG A 178 8.57 11.65 -11.47
CA ARG A 178 9.60 12.57 -10.94
C ARG A 178 9.50 13.96 -11.55
N ARG A 179 9.31 14.05 -12.87
CA ARG A 179 9.09 15.33 -13.56
C ARG A 179 7.86 16.04 -13.00
N ARG A 180 6.75 15.33 -12.78
CA ARG A 180 5.53 15.93 -12.25
C ARG A 180 5.69 16.40 -10.82
N THR A 181 6.28 15.58 -9.95
CA THR A 181 6.60 15.97 -8.56
C THR A 181 7.47 17.21 -8.53
N TYR A 182 8.49 17.29 -9.40
CA TYR A 182 9.35 18.47 -9.50
C TYR A 182 8.57 19.72 -9.90
N GLN A 183 7.68 19.63 -10.89
CA GLN A 183 6.87 20.76 -11.38
C GLN A 183 5.82 21.23 -10.37
N CYS A 184 5.26 20.31 -9.58
CA CYS A 184 4.27 20.65 -8.54
C CYS A 184 4.93 21.18 -7.25
N THR A 185 6.23 20.93 -7.04
CA THR A 185 6.94 21.43 -5.86
C THR A 185 7.35 22.89 -6.08
N SER A 186 6.88 23.79 -5.21
CA SER A 186 7.24 25.21 -5.30
C SER A 186 8.76 25.39 -5.10
N PRO A 187 9.42 26.30 -5.85
CA PRO A 187 10.84 26.58 -5.65
C PRO A 187 11.17 27.05 -4.23
N SER A 188 10.26 27.80 -3.60
CA SER A 188 10.41 28.30 -2.22
C SER A 188 10.51 27.16 -1.20
N TYR A 189 9.74 26.09 -1.37
CA TYR A 189 9.78 24.93 -0.48
C TYR A 189 11.17 24.27 -0.46
N ARG A 190 11.89 24.28 -1.59
CA ARG A 190 13.24 23.73 -1.69
C ARG A 190 14.27 24.59 -0.94
N TRP A 191 14.14 25.91 -1.04
CA TRP A 191 14.98 26.85 -0.29
C TRP A 191 14.73 26.74 1.22
N VAL A 192 13.47 26.63 1.63
CA VAL A 192 13.10 26.40 3.03
C VAL A 192 13.66 25.06 3.52
N ALA A 193 13.50 23.98 2.75
CA ALA A 193 14.06 22.68 3.08
C ALA A 193 15.60 22.72 3.23
N MET A 194 16.30 23.42 2.33
CA MET A 194 17.74 23.63 2.44
C MET A 194 18.13 24.41 3.69
N ALA A 195 17.44 25.53 3.97
CA ALA A 195 17.71 26.36 5.14
C ALA A 195 17.52 25.57 6.45
N ILE A 196 16.41 24.83 6.57
CA ILE A 196 16.16 23.99 7.75
C ILE A 196 17.21 22.88 7.88
N THR A 197 17.63 22.27 6.77
CA THR A 197 18.68 21.25 6.80
C THR A 197 20.01 21.83 7.26
N MET A 198 20.38 23.02 6.77
CA MET A 198 21.61 23.72 7.17
C MET A 198 21.57 24.10 8.66
N LEU A 199 20.45 24.65 9.14
CA LEU A 199 20.24 24.92 10.56
C LEU A 199 20.29 23.63 11.39
N GLY A 200 19.78 22.51 10.84
CA GLY A 200 19.90 21.19 11.45
C GLY A 200 21.35 20.77 11.66
N PHE A 201 22.21 20.90 10.65
CA PHE A 201 23.64 20.62 10.78
C PHE A 201 24.33 21.54 11.80
N VAL A 202 23.99 22.83 11.81
CA VAL A 202 24.50 23.78 12.83
C VAL A 202 24.06 23.36 14.23
N ALA A 203 22.80 22.96 14.42
CA ALA A 203 22.30 22.48 15.69
C ALA A 203 22.98 21.18 16.15
N VAL A 204 23.29 20.25 15.22
CA VAL A 204 24.08 19.05 15.55
C VAL A 204 25.49 19.43 16.00
N ALA A 205 26.17 20.33 15.28
CA ALA A 205 27.51 20.77 15.66
C ALA A 205 27.52 21.48 17.02
N ALA A 206 26.54 22.37 17.26
CA ALA A 206 26.36 23.05 18.54
C ALA A 206 26.02 22.06 19.67
N GLY A 207 25.21 21.03 19.39
CA GLY A 207 24.88 19.96 20.34
C GLY A 207 26.10 19.14 20.73
N ILE A 208 26.94 18.74 19.75
CA ILE A 208 28.20 18.03 20.00
C ILE A 208 29.13 18.89 20.86
N TYR A 209 29.32 20.16 20.51
CA TYR A 209 30.15 21.08 21.29
C TYR A 209 29.62 21.26 22.73
N SER A 210 28.32 21.47 22.88
CA SER A 210 27.67 21.62 24.19
C SER A 210 27.79 20.37 25.06
N PHE A 211 27.83 19.19 24.44
CA PHE A 211 28.05 17.92 25.14
C PHE A 211 29.46 17.83 25.73
N ILE A 212 30.46 18.35 25.00
CA ILE A 212 31.86 18.42 25.45
C ILE A 212 32.01 19.41 26.63
N VAL A 213 31.22 20.49 26.65
CA VAL A 213 31.25 21.53 27.70
C VAL A 213 30.28 21.21 28.86
N HIS A 214 29.71 20.00 28.91
CA HIS A 214 28.77 19.55 29.95
C HIS A 214 27.55 20.47 30.18
N ASN A 215 26.94 20.96 29.09
CA ASN A 215 25.73 21.76 29.16
C ASN A 215 24.46 20.89 29.04
N ASP A 216 23.51 21.06 29.95
CA ASP A 216 22.27 20.27 30.05
C ASP A 216 21.38 20.37 28.78
N PHE A 217 21.54 21.41 27.97
CA PHE A 217 20.77 21.57 26.73
C PHE A 217 21.33 20.83 25.51
N ALA A 218 22.52 20.22 25.62
CA ALA A 218 23.22 19.58 24.50
C ALA A 218 22.39 18.52 23.76
N VAL A 219 21.64 17.72 24.53
CA VAL A 219 20.83 16.61 23.99
C VAL A 219 19.69 17.14 23.10
N TYR A 220 19.07 18.26 23.45
CA TYR A 220 17.97 18.82 22.66
C TYR A 220 18.45 19.36 21.31
N PHE A 221 19.57 20.08 21.29
CA PHE A 221 20.17 20.57 20.05
C PHE A 221 20.59 19.42 19.12
N LEU A 222 21.16 18.36 19.70
CA LEU A 222 21.55 17.16 18.94
C LEU A 222 20.33 16.45 18.34
N LEU A 223 19.32 16.15 19.15
CA LEU A 223 18.12 15.44 18.70
C LEU A 223 17.32 16.25 17.68
N PHE A 224 17.13 17.55 17.91
CA PHE A 224 16.43 18.42 16.99
C PHE A 224 17.20 18.59 15.67
N GLY A 225 18.52 18.78 15.75
CA GLY A 225 19.38 18.90 14.57
C GLY A 225 19.36 17.63 13.71
N ILE A 226 19.49 16.45 14.33
CA ILE A 226 19.39 15.16 13.66
C ILE A 226 18.00 15.01 13.03
N ALA A 227 16.93 15.26 13.77
CA ALA A 227 15.56 15.14 13.26
C ALA A 227 15.33 16.06 12.04
N ALA A 228 15.81 17.31 12.08
CA ALA A 228 15.72 18.24 10.96
C ALA A 228 16.47 17.73 9.72
N VAL A 229 17.73 17.30 9.87
CA VAL A 229 18.54 16.78 8.75
C VAL A 229 17.90 15.54 8.13
N PHE A 230 17.49 14.55 8.94
CA PHE A 230 16.91 13.31 8.44
C PHE A 230 15.57 13.51 7.74
N THR A 231 14.73 14.40 8.28
CA THR A 231 13.42 14.71 7.70
C THR A 231 13.56 15.25 6.26
N PHE A 232 14.40 16.27 6.07
CA PHE A 232 14.54 16.93 4.77
C PHE A 232 15.47 16.21 3.79
N ALA A 233 16.40 15.37 4.28
CA ALA A 233 17.13 14.42 3.44
C ALA A 233 16.20 13.34 2.87
N GLY A 234 15.27 12.80 3.68
CA GLY A 234 14.34 11.75 3.28
C GLY A 234 13.30 12.19 2.25
N PHE A 235 12.84 13.45 2.32
CA PHE A 235 11.83 13.96 1.40
C PHE A 235 12.34 14.24 -0.03
N SER A 236 13.63 13.97 -0.33
CA SER A 236 14.21 14.20 -1.67
C SER A 236 13.89 15.60 -2.23
N VAL A 237 13.79 16.61 -1.35
CA VAL A 237 13.44 18.01 -1.72
C VAL A 237 14.70 18.82 -2.00
N LEU A 238 15.81 18.41 -1.37
CA LEU A 238 17.09 19.08 -1.47
C LEU A 238 17.60 19.02 -2.91
N PRO A 239 18.07 20.15 -3.48
CA PRO A 239 18.71 20.14 -4.78
C PRO A 239 20.02 19.38 -4.69
N THR A 240 20.04 18.18 -5.25
CA THR A 240 21.23 17.33 -5.36
C THR A 240 21.62 17.16 -6.82
N ALA A 241 22.76 16.54 -7.09
CA ALA A 241 23.20 16.22 -8.46
C ALA A 241 22.14 15.41 -9.25
N ARG A 242 21.33 14.60 -8.56
CA ARG A 242 20.24 13.80 -9.14
C ARG A 242 18.86 14.43 -9.00
N ASN A 243 18.72 15.49 -8.21
CA ASN A 243 17.45 16.17 -7.93
C ASN A 243 17.50 17.67 -8.29
N ASN A 244 17.90 17.96 -9.53
CA ASN A 244 17.86 19.29 -10.11
C ASN A 244 17.11 19.26 -11.45
N ARG A 245 16.73 20.45 -11.96
CA ARG A 245 15.97 20.58 -13.21
C ARG A 245 16.64 19.83 -14.37
N LYS A 246 17.94 20.02 -14.57
CA LYS A 246 18.67 19.45 -15.71
C LYS A 246 18.66 17.92 -15.66
N ALA A 247 18.97 17.34 -14.50
CA ALA A 247 18.96 15.90 -14.30
C ALA A 247 17.56 15.29 -14.51
N ILE A 248 16.52 15.93 -13.97
CA ILE A 248 15.14 15.41 -14.06
C ILE A 248 14.59 15.52 -15.48
N MET A 249 14.79 16.66 -16.15
CA MET A 249 14.36 16.81 -17.55
C MET A 249 15.14 15.87 -18.47
N SER A 250 16.45 15.72 -18.27
CA SER A 250 17.28 14.81 -19.07
C SER A 250 16.88 13.35 -18.87
N GLN A 251 16.57 12.94 -17.63
CA GLN A 251 16.08 11.59 -17.35
C GLN A 251 14.73 11.30 -18.03
N ASP A 252 13.79 12.25 -17.98
CA ASP A 252 12.48 12.15 -18.66
C ASP A 252 12.65 12.06 -20.19
N GLU A 253 13.51 12.90 -20.78
CA GLU A 253 13.82 12.87 -22.21
C GLU A 253 14.48 11.56 -22.64
N GLN A 254 15.46 11.06 -21.86
CA GLN A 254 16.11 9.78 -22.13
C GLN A 254 15.12 8.61 -22.05
N ALA A 255 14.27 8.57 -21.02
CA ALA A 255 13.27 7.52 -20.88
C ALA A 255 12.28 7.51 -22.04
N ARG A 256 11.83 8.69 -22.49
CA ARG A 256 10.96 8.84 -23.66
C ARG A 256 11.65 8.39 -24.94
N LYS A 257 12.90 8.79 -25.16
CA LYS A 257 13.68 8.40 -26.33
C LYS A 257 13.92 6.89 -26.38
N GLN A 258 14.30 6.28 -25.26
CA GLN A 258 14.47 4.83 -25.16
C GLN A 258 13.19 4.07 -25.47
N MET A 259 12.05 4.56 -24.96
CA MET A 259 10.75 3.97 -25.28
C MET A 259 10.40 4.14 -26.76
N GLU A 260 10.61 5.34 -27.32
CA GLU A 260 10.38 5.62 -28.73
C GLU A 260 11.21 4.72 -29.64
N ASP A 261 12.50 4.58 -29.36
CA ASP A 261 13.39 3.69 -30.11
C ASP A 261 13.00 2.22 -29.96
N TYR A 262 12.47 1.82 -28.80
CA TYR A 262 11.97 0.47 -28.60
C TYR A 262 10.67 0.18 -29.36
N VAL A 263 9.69 1.08 -29.32
CA VAL A 263 8.40 0.86 -30.00
C VAL A 263 8.48 1.01 -31.52
N LYS A 264 9.52 1.66 -32.06
CA LYS A 264 9.81 1.67 -33.52
C LYS A 264 9.98 0.27 -34.10
N GLY A 265 10.45 -0.69 -33.29
CA GLY A 265 10.57 -2.10 -33.70
C GLY A 265 9.23 -2.82 -33.83
N TYR A 266 8.13 -2.22 -33.38
CA TYR A 266 6.79 -2.79 -33.44
C TYR A 266 5.97 -2.12 -34.56
N PRO A 267 5.38 -2.89 -35.49
CA PRO A 267 4.58 -2.33 -36.57
C PRO A 267 3.26 -1.75 -36.04
N ASP A 268 2.99 -0.47 -36.32
CA ASP A 268 1.75 0.23 -35.94
C ASP A 268 1.41 0.10 -34.43
N PHE A 269 2.36 0.49 -33.57
CA PHE A 269 2.17 0.46 -32.12
C PHE A 269 0.92 1.28 -31.71
N PRO A 270 0.05 0.78 -30.82
CA PRO A 270 -1.32 1.28 -30.67
C PRO A 270 -1.46 2.65 -30.02
N VAL A 271 -0.40 3.18 -29.40
CA VAL A 271 -0.38 4.49 -28.73
C VAL A 271 0.92 5.24 -29.03
N PRO A 272 0.95 6.58 -28.91
CA PRO A 272 2.21 7.32 -28.93
C PRO A 272 3.21 6.77 -27.91
N ALA A 273 4.51 6.76 -28.24
CA ALA A 273 5.56 6.23 -27.37
C ALA A 273 5.55 6.81 -25.94
N ARG A 274 5.12 8.07 -25.79
CA ARG A 274 4.94 8.75 -24.49
C ARG A 274 3.90 8.10 -23.57
N TYR A 275 3.01 7.26 -24.10
CA TYR A 275 1.99 6.51 -23.37
C TYR A 275 2.21 4.99 -23.43
N ALA A 276 3.35 4.52 -23.95
CA ALA A 276 3.65 3.11 -24.13
C ALA A 276 3.95 2.40 -22.80
N HIS A 277 2.88 2.07 -22.09
CA HIS A 277 2.90 1.39 -20.79
C HIS A 277 1.81 0.32 -20.74
N PRO A 278 2.07 -0.90 -20.23
CA PRO A 278 1.09 -1.99 -20.21
C PRO A 278 -0.23 -1.60 -19.57
N THR A 279 -0.20 -0.90 -18.44
CA THR A 279 -1.40 -0.38 -17.76
C THR A 279 -2.27 0.54 -18.63
N VAL A 280 -1.68 1.33 -19.54
CA VAL A 280 -2.45 2.15 -20.48
C VAL A 280 -3.22 1.25 -21.44
N LEU A 281 -2.54 0.27 -22.03
CA LEU A 281 -3.15 -0.66 -22.98
C LEU A 281 -4.21 -1.55 -22.31
N LYS A 282 -3.99 -1.99 -21.06
CA LYS A 282 -5.00 -2.72 -20.26
C LYS A 282 -6.24 -1.87 -19.95
N ARG A 283 -6.07 -0.56 -19.71
CA ARG A 283 -7.20 0.37 -19.60
C ARG A 283 -7.95 0.50 -20.92
N MET A 284 -7.24 0.60 -22.05
CA MET A 284 -7.86 0.62 -23.38
C MET A 284 -8.62 -0.67 -23.69
N GLN A 285 -8.07 -1.85 -23.36
CA GLN A 285 -8.77 -3.13 -23.47
C GLN A 285 -10.08 -3.11 -22.68
N ARG A 286 -10.04 -2.68 -21.41
CA ARG A 286 -11.25 -2.57 -20.58
C ARG A 286 -12.29 -1.64 -21.18
N VAL A 287 -11.89 -0.50 -21.76
CA VAL A 287 -12.80 0.43 -22.45
C VAL A 287 -13.50 -0.26 -23.63
N ILE A 288 -12.76 -1.03 -24.43
CA ILE A 288 -13.32 -1.76 -25.58
C ILE A 288 -14.23 -2.91 -25.10
N GLU A 289 -13.80 -3.67 -24.10
CA GLU A 289 -14.58 -4.77 -23.51
C GLU A 289 -15.88 -4.29 -22.84
N GLN A 290 -15.90 -3.05 -22.35
CA GLN A 290 -17.10 -2.40 -21.81
C GLN A 290 -18.01 -1.84 -22.93
N GLY A 291 -17.63 -1.97 -24.20
CA GLY A 291 -18.38 -1.43 -25.35
C GLY A 291 -18.38 0.09 -25.44
N ARG A 292 -17.44 0.76 -24.74
CA ARG A 292 -17.31 2.23 -24.77
C ARG A 292 -16.54 2.70 -26.01
N ALA A 293 -15.79 1.82 -26.67
CA ALA A 293 -15.10 2.08 -27.92
C ALA A 293 -15.00 0.80 -28.77
N GLU A 294 -14.92 0.95 -30.09
CA GLU A 294 -14.68 -0.16 -31.02
C GLU A 294 -13.25 -0.15 -31.59
N GLU A 295 -12.59 1.02 -31.57
CA GLU A 295 -11.26 1.23 -32.14
C GLU A 295 -10.24 1.71 -31.11
N LYS A 296 -8.96 1.37 -31.32
CA LYS A 296 -7.85 1.78 -30.45
C LYS A 296 -7.76 3.30 -30.22
N GLY A 297 -8.05 4.12 -31.23
CA GLY A 297 -8.01 5.58 -31.11
C GLY A 297 -9.06 6.12 -30.15
N GLN A 298 -10.31 5.68 -30.31
CA GLN A 298 -11.41 6.02 -29.41
C GLN A 298 -11.14 5.53 -27.99
N ALA A 299 -10.63 4.31 -27.85
CA ALA A 299 -10.29 3.75 -26.54
C ALA A 299 -9.26 4.61 -25.79
N LEU A 300 -8.24 5.12 -26.50
CA LEU A 300 -7.24 6.01 -25.89
C LEU A 300 -7.85 7.34 -25.44
N GLU A 301 -8.74 7.95 -26.24
CA GLU A 301 -9.41 9.19 -25.86
C GLU A 301 -10.27 9.03 -24.60
N ILE A 302 -11.00 7.92 -24.49
CA ILE A 302 -11.78 7.61 -23.29
C ILE A 302 -10.88 7.40 -22.08
N VAL A 303 -9.74 6.71 -22.23
CA VAL A 303 -8.75 6.59 -21.13
C VAL A 303 -8.24 7.97 -20.70
N LYS A 304 -8.03 8.91 -21.63
CA LYS A 304 -7.64 10.29 -21.29
C LYS A 304 -8.74 10.99 -20.48
N GLU A 305 -10.01 10.84 -20.86
CA GLU A 305 -11.16 11.40 -20.14
C GLU A 305 -11.31 10.82 -18.74
N ASP A 306 -11.24 9.49 -18.60
CA ASP A 306 -11.29 8.80 -17.32
C ASP A 306 -10.17 9.30 -16.40
N LEU A 307 -8.94 9.41 -16.91
CA LEU A 307 -7.82 9.94 -16.15
C LEU A 307 -7.99 11.42 -15.77
N LYS A 308 -8.65 12.24 -16.60
CA LYS A 308 -8.96 13.65 -16.25
C LYS A 308 -9.98 13.72 -15.10
N ALA A 309 -10.98 12.85 -15.10
CA ALA A 309 -12.04 12.83 -14.08
C ALA A 309 -11.52 12.46 -12.67
N LEU A 310 -10.42 11.72 -12.58
CA LEU A 310 -9.86 11.25 -11.31
C LEU A 310 -9.08 12.34 -10.54
N ASN A 311 -9.74 13.13 -9.71
CA ASN A 311 -9.10 14.13 -8.85
C ASN A 311 -8.91 13.64 -7.40
N SER A 312 -8.44 14.51 -6.50
CA SER A 312 -8.19 14.17 -5.08
C SER A 312 -9.44 13.79 -4.28
N ASP A 313 -10.62 14.14 -4.78
CA ASP A 313 -11.89 13.94 -4.10
C ASP A 313 -12.58 12.64 -4.53
N VAL A 314 -12.10 12.01 -5.61
CA VAL A 314 -12.64 10.74 -6.11
C VAL A 314 -12.00 9.57 -5.36
N LYS A 315 -12.84 8.77 -4.71
CA LYS A 315 -12.43 7.52 -4.06
C LYS A 315 -12.48 6.38 -5.07
N VAL A 316 -11.33 5.75 -5.30
CA VAL A 316 -11.17 4.59 -6.18
C VAL A 316 -10.75 3.36 -5.39
N SER A 317 -10.80 2.19 -6.03
CA SER A 317 -10.20 0.97 -5.48
C SER A 317 -8.67 1.12 -5.38
N GLN A 318 -8.01 0.31 -4.54
CA GLN A 318 -6.54 0.32 -4.46
C GLN A 318 -5.90 -0.05 -5.80
N GLU A 319 -6.47 -1.05 -6.47
CA GLU A 319 -6.04 -1.49 -7.81
C GLU A 319 -6.09 -0.33 -8.82
N GLU A 320 -7.20 0.39 -8.88
CA GLU A 320 -7.33 1.56 -9.74
C GLU A 320 -6.39 2.70 -9.32
N TYR A 321 -6.23 2.95 -8.02
CA TYR A 321 -5.28 3.94 -7.52
C TYR A 321 -3.86 3.65 -8.01
N ASP A 322 -3.39 2.41 -7.86
CA ASP A 322 -2.03 2.00 -8.26
C ASP A 322 -1.83 2.18 -9.77
N GLU A 323 -2.83 1.82 -10.58
CA GLU A 323 -2.80 2.05 -12.01
C GLU A 323 -2.74 3.53 -12.39
N VAL A 324 -3.55 4.36 -11.73
CA VAL A 324 -3.61 5.81 -11.98
C VAL A 324 -2.29 6.48 -11.62
N VAL A 325 -1.73 6.15 -10.46
CA VAL A 325 -0.44 6.69 -10.02
C VAL A 325 0.67 6.29 -10.99
N ALA A 326 0.64 5.07 -11.52
CA ALA A 326 1.63 4.61 -12.50
C ALA A 326 1.57 5.40 -13.81
N ILE A 327 0.38 5.70 -14.34
CA ILE A 327 0.27 6.24 -15.71
C ILE A 327 -0.07 7.72 -15.82
N LYS A 328 -0.86 8.26 -14.89
CA LYS A 328 -1.39 9.64 -14.99
C LYS A 328 -0.31 10.72 -15.14
N PRO A 329 0.88 10.63 -14.51
CA PRO A 329 1.96 11.60 -14.75
C PRO A 329 2.36 11.71 -16.22
N MET A 330 2.35 10.60 -16.98
CA MET A 330 2.71 10.61 -18.40
C MET A 330 1.71 11.45 -19.22
N PHE A 331 0.41 11.31 -18.93
CA PHE A 331 -0.66 12.10 -19.55
C PHE A 331 -0.63 13.57 -19.15
N LEU A 332 -0.41 13.87 -17.87
CA LEU A 332 -0.31 15.24 -17.38
C LEU A 332 0.87 15.99 -18.01
N ASN A 333 2.02 15.34 -18.13
CA ASN A 333 3.22 15.95 -18.73
C ASN A 333 3.05 16.24 -20.22
N ALA A 334 2.20 15.48 -20.91
CA ALA A 334 1.85 15.64 -22.31
C ALA A 334 0.56 16.44 -22.54
N MET A 335 -0.06 16.98 -21.47
CA MET A 335 -1.35 17.69 -21.54
C MET A 335 -2.46 16.89 -22.23
N TYR A 336 -2.42 15.56 -22.13
CA TYR A 336 -3.32 14.63 -22.82
C TYR A 336 -3.28 14.69 -24.36
N GLN A 337 -2.22 15.25 -24.96
CA GLN A 337 -1.98 15.29 -26.41
C GLN A 337 -1.29 14.05 -26.97
#